data_AF-A0AAV7T424-F1
#
_entry.id   AF-A0AAV7T424-F1
#
_cell.length_a   1.000
_cell.length_b   1.000
_cell.length_c   1.000
_cell.angle_alpha   90.00
_cell.angle_beta   90.00
_cell.angle_gamma   90.00
#
_symmetry.space_group_name_H-M   'P 1'
#
loop_
_entity.id
_entity.type
_entity.pdbx_description
1 polymer ?
#
loop_
_entity_poly.entity_id
_entity_poly.type
_entity_poly.pdbx_seq_one_letter_code
_entity_poly.pdbx_strand_id
1 'polypeptide(L)'
;MKLLLLLVAVGLCWAQYSPNTKSGRTSIVHLFEWRWADIASECERYLGPNGFGGVQVSPPNENIVVTNPDRPWWERYQPISYKLCTRSGNEQEFRDMVTRCNNVGVHIYVDAIINHMCGAGGGTGTHSTCGSYFNTGSRNFPEVPYSGLDFNDGKCKTSDGEIHNYNDAYELSIS
;
A
#
# COMPACT_ATOMS: atom_id res chain seq x y z
N MET A 1 17.52 31.72 22.34
CA MET A 1 17.07 31.54 20.94
C MET A 1 17.76 30.38 20.23
N LYS A 2 19.10 30.31 20.15
CA LYS A 2 19.83 29.21 19.48
C LYS A 2 19.61 27.82 20.10
N LEU A 3 19.57 27.71 21.44
CA LEU A 3 19.28 26.45 22.14
C LEU A 3 17.84 25.95 21.91
N LEU A 4 16.89 26.87 21.83
CA LEU A 4 15.48 26.56 21.56
C LEU A 4 15.29 26.04 20.13
N LEU A 5 15.97 26.65 19.16
CA LEU A 5 15.99 26.19 17.76
C LEU A 5 16.64 24.79 17.63
N LEU A 6 17.69 24.51 18.40
CA LEU A 6 18.34 23.20 18.41
C LEU A 6 17.42 22.11 19.00
N LEU A 7 16.72 22.41 20.11
CA LEU A 7 15.77 21.48 20.73
C LEU A 7 14.55 21.20 19.83
N VAL A 8 14.06 22.21 19.09
CA VAL A 8 13.00 22.03 18.09
C VAL A 8 13.48 21.17 16.93
N ALA A 9 14.69 21.40 16.41
CA ALA A 9 15.25 20.58 15.35
C ALA A 9 15.41 19.11 15.77
N VAL A 10 15.92 18.85 16.98
CA VAL A 10 16.03 17.49 17.52
C VAL A 10 14.64 16.87 17.73
N GLY A 11 13.67 17.59 18.30
CA GLY A 11 12.32 17.09 18.48
C GLY A 11 11.61 16.71 17.17
N LEU A 12 11.80 17.51 16.12
CA LEU A 12 11.26 17.23 14.78
C LEU A 12 11.90 15.99 14.14
N CYS A 13 13.20 15.77 14.32
CA CYS A 13 13.88 14.58 13.79
C CYS A 13 13.40 13.27 14.42
N TRP A 14 13.04 13.28 15.72
CA TRP A 14 12.54 12.09 16.41
C TRP A 14 11.08 11.76 16.08
N ALA A 15 10.26 12.78 15.78
CA ALA A 15 8.87 12.57 15.38
C ALA A 15 8.72 11.73 14.11
N GLN A 16 9.72 11.74 13.20
CA GLN A 16 9.70 10.97 11.96
C GLN A 16 9.67 9.45 12.19
N TYR A 17 10.30 8.95 13.25
CA TYR A 17 10.39 7.51 13.53
C TYR A 17 9.35 7.02 14.55
N SER A 18 8.56 7.94 15.11
CA SER A 18 7.48 7.61 16.04
C SER A 18 6.43 6.76 15.33
N PRO A 19 5.98 5.63 15.92
CA PRO A 19 4.87 4.87 15.38
C PRO A 19 3.54 5.63 15.53
N ASN A 20 3.51 6.73 16.29
CA ASN A 20 2.33 7.56 16.58
C ASN A 20 1.22 6.84 17.36
N THR A 21 1.51 5.69 17.97
CA THR A 21 0.60 5.00 18.88
C THR A 21 0.33 5.78 20.15
N LYS A 22 -0.85 5.56 20.75
CA LYS A 22 -1.13 6.10 22.09
C LYS A 22 -0.12 5.55 23.10
N SER A 23 0.22 6.36 24.11
CA SER A 23 1.10 5.95 25.20
C SER A 23 0.64 4.62 25.83
N GLY A 24 1.58 3.72 26.10
CA GLY A 24 1.31 2.38 26.63
C GLY A 24 0.91 1.32 25.60
N ARG A 25 0.75 1.68 24.32
CA ARG A 25 0.46 0.74 23.22
C ARG A 25 1.67 0.60 22.31
N THR A 26 2.33 -0.56 22.32
CA THR A 26 3.66 -0.73 21.73
C THR A 26 3.73 -1.72 20.56
N SER A 27 2.61 -2.32 20.17
CA SER A 27 2.57 -3.30 19.09
C SER A 27 1.49 -2.95 18.07
N ILE A 28 1.78 -3.28 16.82
CA ILE A 28 0.81 -3.29 15.72
C ILE A 28 0.54 -4.74 15.31
N VAL A 29 -0.60 -4.99 14.67
CA VAL A 29 -0.96 -6.32 14.16
C VAL A 29 -1.24 -6.25 12.66
N HIS A 30 -0.74 -7.21 11.89
CA HIS A 30 -1.07 -7.34 10.48
C HIS A 30 -2.34 -8.19 10.33
N LEU A 31 -3.47 -7.55 10.01
CA LEU A 31 -4.73 -8.23 9.70
C LEU A 31 -4.80 -8.53 8.20
N PHE A 32 -3.98 -9.49 7.79
CA PHE A 32 -3.72 -9.85 6.40
C PHE A 32 -4.99 -10.27 5.66
N GLU A 33 -5.31 -9.56 4.56
CA GLU A 33 -6.48 -9.77 3.68
C GLU A 33 -7.86 -9.55 4.33
N TRP A 34 -7.92 -8.93 5.51
CA TRP A 34 -9.20 -8.62 6.15
C TRP A 34 -9.95 -7.51 5.42
N ARG A 35 -11.29 -7.55 5.48
CA ARG A 35 -12.16 -6.49 4.95
C ARG A 35 -12.18 -5.30 5.91
N TRP A 36 -12.42 -4.10 5.38
CA TRP A 36 -12.42 -2.86 6.16
C TRP A 36 -13.45 -2.89 7.30
N ALA A 37 -14.65 -3.41 7.04
CA ALA A 37 -15.71 -3.53 8.04
C ALA A 37 -15.35 -4.48 9.20
N ASP A 38 -14.60 -5.56 8.90
CA ASP A 38 -14.17 -6.53 9.90
C ASP A 38 -13.08 -5.90 10.78
N ILE A 39 -12.11 -5.19 10.19
CA ILE A 39 -11.07 -4.45 10.93
C ILE A 39 -11.70 -3.36 11.82
N ALA A 40 -12.67 -2.60 11.30
CA ALA A 40 -13.35 -1.57 12.06
C ALA A 40 -14.00 -2.14 13.33
N SER A 41 -14.67 -3.28 13.18
CA SER A 41 -15.29 -4.00 14.30
C SER A 41 -14.24 -4.58 15.25
N GLU A 42 -13.11 -5.08 14.72
CA GLU A 42 -11.99 -5.60 15.50
C GLU A 42 -11.32 -4.53 16.37
N CYS A 43 -11.17 -3.33 15.82
CA CYS A 43 -10.65 -2.17 16.54
C CYS A 43 -11.48 -1.88 17.79
N GLU A 44 -12.80 -1.85 17.67
CA GLU A 44 -13.72 -1.51 18.75
C GLU A 44 -13.85 -2.65 19.77
N ARG A 45 -14.05 -3.88 19.29
CA ARG A 45 -14.40 -5.02 20.15
C ARG A 45 -13.19 -5.64 20.85
N TYR A 46 -11.99 -5.51 20.28
CA TYR A 46 -10.82 -6.24 20.77
C TYR A 46 -9.55 -5.39 20.84
N LEU A 47 -9.07 -4.81 19.74
CA LEU A 47 -7.75 -4.16 19.69
C LEU A 47 -7.66 -2.93 20.60
N GLY A 48 -8.71 -2.11 20.60
CA GLY A 48 -8.87 -0.96 21.47
C GLY A 48 -8.79 -1.37 22.94
N PRO A 49 -9.71 -2.22 23.44
CA PRO A 49 -9.70 -2.70 24.83
C PRO A 49 -8.42 -3.44 25.25
N ASN A 50 -7.78 -4.19 24.35
CA ASN A 50 -6.59 -5.00 24.65
C ASN A 50 -5.26 -4.29 24.38
N GLY A 51 -5.25 -2.98 24.19
CA GLY A 51 -4.02 -2.18 24.17
C GLY A 51 -3.16 -2.28 22.90
N PHE A 52 -3.70 -2.79 21.79
CA PHE A 52 -3.01 -2.76 20.49
C PHE A 52 -2.89 -1.32 19.99
N GLY A 53 -1.72 -0.96 19.47
CA GLY A 53 -1.42 0.40 19.02
C GLY A 53 -1.92 0.71 17.60
N GLY A 54 -2.03 -0.32 16.76
CA GLY A 54 -2.60 -0.16 15.43
C GLY A 54 -2.59 -1.43 14.59
N VAL A 55 -3.01 -1.27 13.33
CA VAL A 55 -3.22 -2.34 12.37
C VAL A 55 -2.46 -2.03 11.09
N GLN A 56 -1.64 -2.95 10.61
CA GLN A 56 -1.19 -2.96 9.23
C GLN A 56 -2.28 -3.59 8.36
N VAL A 57 -2.70 -2.87 7.33
CA VAL A 57 -3.70 -3.33 6.37
C VAL A 57 -3.06 -3.75 5.05
N SER A 58 -3.64 -4.73 4.36
CA SER A 58 -3.25 -5.08 2.99
C SER A 58 -3.45 -3.90 2.02
N PRO A 59 -2.77 -3.89 0.85
CA PRO A 59 -2.78 -2.74 -0.06
C PRO A 59 -4.19 -2.26 -0.39
N PRO A 60 -4.56 -1.01 -0.06
CA PRO A 60 -5.92 -0.52 -0.20
C PRO A 60 -6.20 0.08 -1.58
N ASN A 61 -5.17 0.25 -2.41
CA ASN A 61 -5.28 0.74 -3.78
C ASN A 61 -5.74 -0.37 -4.74
N GLU A 62 -6.38 0.03 -5.83
CA GLU A 62 -6.87 -0.88 -6.87
C GLU A 62 -5.75 -1.74 -7.45
N ASN A 63 -6.04 -3.04 -7.60
CA ASN A 63 -5.11 -4.05 -8.07
C ASN A 63 -5.71 -4.89 -9.21
N ILE A 64 -4.86 -5.63 -9.91
CA ILE A 64 -5.29 -6.57 -10.96
C ILE A 64 -6.11 -7.71 -10.35
N VAL A 65 -7.12 -8.20 -11.07
CA VAL A 65 -7.89 -9.40 -10.72
C VAL A 65 -7.28 -10.59 -11.44
N VAL A 66 -6.76 -11.55 -10.68
CA VAL A 66 -6.16 -12.77 -11.23
C VAL A 66 -7.12 -13.93 -11.06
N THR A 67 -7.44 -14.63 -12.16
CA THR A 67 -8.39 -15.76 -12.17
C THR A 67 -7.71 -17.12 -12.32
N ASN A 68 -6.41 -17.17 -12.59
CA ASN A 68 -5.63 -18.40 -12.61
C ASN A 68 -4.22 -18.18 -12.01
N PRO A 69 -3.93 -18.67 -10.79
CA PRO A 69 -4.88 -19.29 -9.85
C PRO A 69 -6.02 -18.32 -9.44
N ASP A 70 -7.11 -18.83 -8.89
CA ASP A 70 -8.27 -18.00 -8.53
C ASP A 70 -7.95 -17.09 -7.32
N ARG A 71 -7.95 -15.77 -7.55
CA ARG A 71 -7.86 -14.70 -6.55
C ARG A 71 -6.73 -14.86 -5.51
N PRO A 72 -5.47 -15.09 -5.94
CA PRO A 72 -4.34 -15.27 -5.03
C PRO A 72 -4.09 -14.00 -4.21
N TRP A 73 -3.53 -14.14 -3.01
CA TRP A 73 -3.22 -13.00 -2.14
C TRP A 73 -2.27 -11.98 -2.80
N TRP A 74 -1.33 -12.47 -3.62
CA TRP A 74 -0.31 -11.64 -4.26
C TRP A 74 -0.88 -10.75 -5.37
N GLU A 75 -2.14 -10.93 -5.79
CA GLU A 75 -2.77 -10.04 -6.78
C GLU A 75 -2.82 -8.58 -6.28
N ARG A 76 -2.84 -8.37 -4.95
CA ARG A 76 -2.85 -7.04 -4.32
C ARG A 76 -1.53 -6.29 -4.40
N TYR A 77 -0.44 -7.00 -4.70
CA TYR A 77 0.89 -6.42 -4.92
C TYR A 77 1.10 -6.08 -6.41
N GLN A 78 0.02 -5.97 -7.19
CA GLN A 78 0.07 -5.61 -8.60
C GLN A 78 -0.92 -4.46 -8.87
N PRO A 79 -0.50 -3.21 -8.59
CA PRO A 79 -1.35 -2.02 -8.71
C PRO A 79 -1.86 -1.78 -10.14
N ILE A 80 -3.09 -1.27 -10.24
CA ILE A 80 -3.67 -0.75 -11.48
C ILE A 80 -3.91 0.76 -11.36
N SER A 81 -4.36 1.23 -10.21
CA SER A 81 -4.52 2.65 -9.91
C SER A 81 -4.38 2.91 -8.40
N TYR A 82 -4.45 4.18 -8.02
CA TYR A 82 -4.46 4.61 -6.62
C TYR A 82 -5.87 4.79 -6.03
N LYS A 83 -6.93 4.36 -6.74
CA LYS A 83 -8.29 4.33 -6.20
C LYS A 83 -8.36 3.41 -4.99
N LEU A 84 -9.02 3.83 -3.92
CA LEU A 84 -9.22 3.00 -2.72
C LEU A 84 -10.38 2.02 -2.95
N CYS A 85 -10.13 0.95 -3.71
CA CYS A 85 -11.16 0.06 -4.23
C CYS A 85 -10.59 -1.33 -4.47
N THR A 86 -10.83 -2.25 -3.51
CA THR A 86 -10.22 -3.58 -3.48
C THR A 86 -11.21 -4.63 -3.02
N ARG A 87 -10.77 -5.90 -2.94
CA ARG A 87 -11.54 -6.97 -2.30
C ARG A 87 -11.90 -6.69 -0.83
N SER A 88 -11.12 -5.87 -0.13
CA SER A 88 -11.41 -5.50 1.26
C SER A 88 -12.56 -4.50 1.40
N GLY A 89 -12.91 -3.79 0.33
CA GLY A 89 -13.96 -2.77 0.29
C GLY A 89 -13.56 -1.51 -0.50
N ASN A 90 -14.48 -0.56 -0.55
CA ASN A 90 -14.35 0.73 -1.24
C ASN A 90 -13.82 1.85 -0.32
N GLU A 91 -13.66 3.07 -0.87
CA GLU A 91 -13.13 4.23 -0.15
C GLU A 91 -13.97 4.59 1.08
N GLN A 92 -15.30 4.51 0.98
CA GLN A 92 -16.19 4.86 2.08
C GLN A 92 -16.00 3.90 3.24
N GLU A 93 -15.90 2.60 2.97
CA GLU A 93 -15.64 1.57 3.97
C GLU A 93 -14.23 1.70 4.57
N PHE A 94 -13.23 2.03 3.75
CA PHE A 94 -11.87 2.30 4.24
C PHE A 94 -11.85 3.51 5.18
N ARG A 95 -12.54 4.61 4.81
CA ARG A 95 -12.66 5.81 5.63
C ARG A 95 -13.41 5.54 6.94
N ASP A 96 -14.48 4.74 6.90
CA ASP A 96 -15.21 4.31 8.09
C ASP A 96 -14.30 3.54 9.05
N MET A 97 -13.57 2.55 8.55
CA MET A 97 -12.59 1.78 9.32
C MET A 97 -11.54 2.69 9.97
N VAL A 98 -10.90 3.56 9.20
CA VAL A 98 -9.90 4.50 9.72
C VAL A 98 -10.49 5.39 10.83
N THR A 99 -11.70 5.90 10.62
CA THR A 99 -12.37 6.78 11.58
C THR A 99 -12.67 6.05 12.88
N ARG A 100 -13.31 4.88 12.80
CA ARG A 100 -13.70 4.07 13.96
C ARG A 100 -12.49 3.56 14.74
N CYS A 101 -11.45 3.06 14.07
CA CYS A 101 -10.22 2.63 14.72
C CYS A 101 -9.51 3.80 15.43
N ASN A 102 -9.40 4.97 14.78
CA ASN A 102 -8.78 6.15 15.40
C ASN A 102 -9.57 6.63 16.62
N ASN A 103 -10.90 6.58 16.60
CA ASN A 103 -11.76 6.96 17.73
C ASN A 103 -11.50 6.10 18.99
N VAL A 104 -11.07 4.85 18.82
CA VAL A 104 -10.71 3.94 19.92
C VAL A 104 -9.20 3.86 20.17
N GLY A 105 -8.41 4.76 19.56
CA GLY A 105 -6.98 4.86 19.78
C GLY A 105 -6.14 3.75 19.13
N VAL A 106 -6.66 3.13 18.07
CA VAL A 106 -5.97 2.12 17.25
C VAL A 106 -5.67 2.75 15.88
N HIS A 107 -4.41 2.93 15.53
CA HIS A 107 -4.03 3.57 14.25
C HIS A 107 -3.98 2.58 13.09
N ILE A 108 -4.05 3.10 11.87
CA ILE A 108 -3.97 2.31 10.63
C ILE A 108 -2.66 2.62 9.92
N TYR A 109 -1.94 1.57 9.53
CA TYR A 109 -0.72 1.62 8.73
C TYR A 109 -1.00 0.94 7.39
N VAL A 110 -0.86 1.68 6.31
CA VAL A 110 -1.12 1.19 4.96
C VAL A 110 0.10 0.47 4.42
N ASP A 111 -0.10 -0.73 3.86
CA ASP A 111 0.88 -1.35 2.96
C ASP A 111 0.87 -0.60 1.62
N ALA A 112 1.92 0.19 1.37
CA ALA A 112 2.01 1.11 0.25
C ALA A 112 2.85 0.52 -0.89
N ILE A 113 2.19 0.09 -1.96
CA ILE A 113 2.85 -0.48 -3.14
C ILE A 113 3.10 0.64 -4.15
N ILE A 114 4.30 1.21 -4.08
CA ILE A 114 4.70 2.41 -4.85
C ILE A 114 5.89 2.18 -5.78
N ASN A 115 6.48 0.98 -5.74
CA ASN A 115 7.65 0.66 -6.55
C ASN A 115 7.28 0.31 -8.00
N HIS A 116 6.20 -0.43 -8.21
CA HIS A 116 5.82 -1.04 -9.49
C HIS A 116 4.29 -1.01 -9.67
N MET A 117 3.84 -1.22 -10.90
CA MET A 117 2.46 -1.50 -11.26
C MET A 117 2.28 -3.02 -11.45
N CYS A 118 1.18 -3.48 -12.06
CA CYS A 118 1.01 -4.90 -12.36
C CYS A 118 2.06 -5.40 -13.38
N GLY A 119 2.45 -6.68 -13.26
CA GLY A 119 3.53 -7.23 -14.07
C GLY A 119 3.24 -7.20 -15.57
N ALA A 120 4.29 -7.21 -16.38
CA ALA A 120 4.19 -7.11 -17.85
C ALA A 120 3.25 -8.16 -18.48
N GLY A 121 3.12 -9.34 -17.85
CA GLY A 121 2.19 -10.42 -18.25
C GLY A 121 0.72 -10.18 -17.90
N GLY A 122 0.35 -9.07 -17.25
CA GLY A 122 -1.01 -8.75 -16.84
C GLY A 122 -1.99 -8.46 -17.99
N GLY A 123 -1.47 -8.23 -19.21
CA GLY A 123 -2.25 -8.05 -20.42
C GLY A 123 -2.95 -6.69 -20.49
N THR A 124 -4.09 -6.67 -21.18
CA THR A 124 -4.86 -5.44 -21.45
C THR A 124 -6.32 -5.70 -21.15
N GLY A 125 -6.97 -4.78 -20.44
CA GLY A 125 -8.38 -4.91 -20.12
C GLY A 125 -8.80 -4.11 -18.90
N THR A 126 -9.91 -4.54 -18.32
CA THR A 126 -10.53 -3.94 -17.12
C THR A 126 -10.68 -4.98 -16.00
N HIS A 127 -9.88 -6.05 -16.03
CA HIS A 127 -9.81 -7.06 -14.96
C HIS A 127 -9.01 -6.51 -13.77
N SER A 128 -9.61 -5.53 -13.12
CA SER A 128 -9.09 -4.80 -11.98
C SER A 128 -10.19 -4.68 -10.92
N THR A 129 -9.81 -4.48 -9.67
CA THR A 129 -10.79 -4.51 -8.56
C THR A 129 -11.80 -3.37 -8.60
N CYS A 130 -11.55 -2.30 -9.36
CA CYS A 130 -12.48 -1.19 -9.58
C CYS A 130 -12.88 -1.00 -11.05
N GLY A 131 -12.54 -1.94 -11.94
CA GLY A 131 -12.88 -1.88 -13.35
C GLY A 131 -12.11 -0.84 -14.16
N SER A 132 -11.05 -0.26 -13.60
CA SER A 132 -10.14 0.63 -14.33
C SER A 132 -9.50 -0.10 -15.51
N TYR A 133 -9.43 0.57 -16.67
CA TYR A 133 -8.70 0.08 -17.82
C TYR A 133 -7.18 0.19 -17.60
N PHE A 134 -6.44 -0.78 -18.12
CA PHE A 134 -4.98 -0.73 -18.23
C PHE A 134 -4.49 -1.53 -19.44
N ASN A 135 -3.25 -1.24 -19.85
CA ASN A 135 -2.53 -1.99 -20.88
C ASN A 135 -1.06 -2.10 -20.50
N THR A 136 -0.62 -3.28 -20.07
CA THR A 136 0.76 -3.51 -19.66
C THR A 136 1.73 -3.44 -20.83
N GLY A 137 1.31 -3.90 -22.02
CA GLY A 137 2.13 -3.92 -23.23
C GLY A 137 2.54 -2.52 -23.71
N SER A 138 1.67 -1.52 -23.54
CA SER A 138 1.96 -0.12 -23.86
C SER A 138 2.26 0.75 -22.63
N ARG A 139 2.45 0.14 -21.45
CA ARG A 139 2.68 0.84 -20.18
C ARG A 139 1.64 1.93 -19.86
N ASN A 140 0.38 1.66 -20.16
CA ASN A 140 -0.70 2.64 -20.06
C ASN A 140 -1.62 2.30 -18.88
N PHE A 141 -1.59 3.16 -17.86
CA PHE A 141 -2.42 3.09 -16.65
C PHE A 141 -3.16 4.42 -16.47
N PRO A 142 -4.20 4.69 -17.29
CA PRO A 142 -4.80 6.02 -17.43
C PRO A 142 -5.51 6.55 -16.18
N GLU A 143 -5.85 5.68 -15.24
CA GLU A 143 -6.49 6.07 -13.99
C GLU A 143 -5.50 6.62 -12.95
N VAL A 144 -4.19 6.58 -13.26
CA VAL A 144 -3.16 7.23 -12.46
C VAL A 144 -2.85 8.67 -12.89
N PRO A 145 -2.20 8.99 -14.02
CA PRO A 145 -2.29 8.44 -15.38
C PRO A 145 -0.90 8.12 -15.98
N TYR A 146 -0.34 6.95 -15.68
CA TYR A 146 1.02 6.61 -16.15
C TYR A 146 1.05 6.15 -17.60
N SER A 147 2.16 6.47 -18.25
CA SER A 147 2.54 6.13 -19.62
C SER A 147 3.91 5.47 -19.64
N GLY A 148 4.38 5.00 -20.79
CA GLY A 148 5.73 4.44 -20.93
C GLY A 148 6.89 5.37 -20.53
N LEU A 149 6.65 6.68 -20.39
CA LEU A 149 7.65 7.63 -19.89
C LEU A 149 7.88 7.52 -18.38
N ASP A 150 6.95 6.90 -17.66
CA ASP A 150 6.93 6.82 -16.20
C ASP A 150 7.56 5.49 -15.68
N PHE A 151 8.03 4.63 -16.59
CA PHE A 151 8.63 3.34 -16.30
C PHE A 151 10.13 3.31 -16.60
N ASN A 152 10.83 2.34 -16.02
CA ASN A 152 12.30 2.21 -16.14
C ASN A 152 12.77 1.41 -17.36
N ASP A 153 11.92 1.19 -18.37
CA ASP A 153 12.26 0.37 -19.55
C ASP A 153 13.58 0.81 -20.23
N GLY A 154 13.85 2.12 -20.33
CA GLY A 154 15.11 2.63 -20.89
C GLY A 154 16.27 2.73 -19.89
N LYS A 155 15.98 2.63 -18.59
CA LYS A 155 16.97 2.76 -17.49
C LYS A 155 17.61 1.42 -17.16
N CYS A 156 16.82 0.36 -17.11
CA CYS A 156 17.31 -1.00 -16.87
C CYS A 156 18.29 -1.43 -17.98
N LYS A 157 19.32 -2.20 -17.60
CA LYS A 157 20.42 -2.64 -18.50
C LYS A 157 20.48 -4.15 -18.70
N THR A 158 19.63 -4.90 -18.00
CA THR A 158 19.50 -6.34 -18.19
C THR A 158 18.75 -6.63 -19.49
N SER A 159 18.97 -7.80 -20.08
CA SER A 159 18.46 -8.13 -21.42
C SER A 159 16.94 -8.34 -21.49
N ASP A 160 16.33 -8.68 -20.36
CA ASP A 160 14.89 -8.92 -20.20
C ASP A 160 14.19 -7.86 -19.34
N GLY A 161 14.95 -6.88 -18.81
CA GLY A 161 14.41 -5.83 -17.97
C GLY A 161 14.15 -6.24 -16.52
N GLU A 162 14.54 -7.45 -16.11
CA GLU A 162 14.35 -7.97 -14.74
C GLU A 162 15.61 -7.84 -13.88
N ILE A 163 15.47 -8.05 -12.56
CA ILE A 163 16.59 -8.06 -11.61
C ILE A 163 17.15 -9.48 -11.52
N HIS A 164 18.46 -9.62 -11.71
CA HIS A 164 19.19 -10.89 -11.68
C HIS A 164 20.33 -10.91 -10.65
N ASN A 165 20.99 -9.76 -10.47
CA ASN A 165 22.17 -9.63 -9.63
C ASN A 165 21.93 -8.65 -8.48
N TYR A 166 21.59 -9.17 -7.31
CA TYR A 166 21.37 -8.38 -6.09
C TYR A 166 22.65 -7.69 -5.55
N ASN A 167 23.84 -7.97 -6.11
CA ASN A 167 25.06 -7.20 -5.82
C ASN A 167 25.19 -5.94 -6.70
N ASP A 168 24.37 -5.79 -7.73
CA ASP A 168 24.30 -4.58 -8.54
C ASP A 168 23.16 -3.68 -8.06
N ALA A 169 23.50 -2.57 -7.42
CA ALA A 169 22.54 -1.60 -6.92
C ALA A 169 21.80 -0.82 -8.03
N TYR A 170 22.20 -0.97 -9.30
CA TYR A 170 21.59 -0.31 -10.45
C TYR A 170 20.54 -1.17 -11.18
N GLU A 171 20.44 -2.45 -10.85
CA GLU A 171 19.35 -3.30 -11.33
C GLU A 171 18.05 -2.95 -10.57
N LEU A 172 17.17 -2.18 -11.22
CA LEU A 172 15.89 -1.73 -10.67
C LEU A 172 14.75 -2.28 -11.53
N SER A 173 13.85 -3.06 -10.92
CA SER A 173 12.58 -3.47 -11.54
C SER A 173 11.49 -2.46 -11.17
N ILE A 174 11.04 -1.71 -12.18
CA ILE A 174 9.79 -0.94 -12.14
C ILE A 174 9.05 -1.28 -13.43
N SER A 175 8.30 -2.37 -13.39
CA SER A 175 7.30 -2.76 -14.38
C SER A 175 5.92 -2.25 -14.01
#